data_AF-A0A669E7J6-F1
#
_entry.id   AF-A0A669E7J6-F1
#
_cell.length_a   1.000
_cell.length_b   1.000
_cell.length_c   1.000
_cell.angle_alpha   90.00
_cell.angle_beta   90.00
_cell.angle_gamma   90.00
#
_symmetry.space_group_name_H-M   'P 1'
#
loop_
_entity.id
_entity.type
_entity.pdbx_description
1 polymer ?
#
loop_
_entity_poly.entity_id
_entity_poly.type
_entity_poly.pdbx_seq_one_letter_code
_entity_poly.pdbx_strand_id
1 'polypeptide(L)'
;AAFAVFVRACSLFSYLCILDCMAHGPWMDTYWLYFLSIAFFIVTAASIAYFVFISANRLYNMSRSKRNEKRLKSEETSSDSSMCAVCIESYKVGDVVTVLTCDHIFHKTCIEPWLLERRTCPMCKCDILKCFFSICIWVVILDLQTHPHEHAFV
;
A
#
# COMPACT_ATOMS: atom_id res chain seq x y z
N ALA A 1 -26.92 -2.45 -14.25
CA ALA A 1 -27.98 -3.15 -13.48
C ALA A 1 -28.87 -2.16 -12.71
N ALA A 2 -28.37 -1.40 -11.73
CA ALA A 2 -29.18 -0.51 -10.89
C ALA A 2 -29.95 0.60 -11.66
N PHE A 3 -29.31 1.24 -12.65
CA PHE A 3 -29.97 2.23 -13.51
C PHE A 3 -31.15 1.64 -14.31
N ALA A 4 -31.01 0.41 -14.80
CA ALA A 4 -32.08 -0.28 -15.54
C ALA A 4 -33.25 -0.69 -14.64
N VAL A 5 -32.98 -0.99 -13.36
CA VAL A 5 -34.03 -1.27 -12.35
C VAL A 5 -34.79 0.00 -12.02
N PHE A 6 -34.08 1.13 -11.88
CA PHE A 6 -34.69 2.42 -11.62
C PHE A 6 -35.61 2.88 -12.76
N VAL A 7 -35.15 2.77 -14.02
CA VAL A 7 -35.96 3.14 -15.19
C VAL A 7 -37.21 2.26 -15.31
N ARG A 8 -37.09 0.94 -15.08
CA ARG A 8 -38.24 0.02 -15.07
C ARG A 8 -39.23 0.32 -13.94
N ALA A 9 -38.74 0.61 -12.73
CA ALA A 9 -39.59 0.99 -11.61
C ALA A 9 -40.35 2.29 -11.89
N CYS A 10 -39.68 3.26 -12.50
CA CYS A 10 -40.27 4.53 -12.90
C CYS A 10 -41.34 4.35 -13.99
N SER A 11 -41.10 3.50 -15.00
CA SER A 11 -42.06 3.18 -16.06
C SER A 11 -43.28 2.40 -15.54
N LEU A 12 -43.07 1.43 -14.64
CA LEU A 12 -44.16 0.68 -14.01
C LEU A 12 -45.02 1.60 -13.13
N PHE A 13 -44.39 2.52 -12.40
CA PHE A 13 -45.07 3.49 -11.57
C PHE A 13 -45.92 4.47 -12.39
N SER A 14 -45.39 4.98 -13.51
CA SER A 14 -46.19 5.79 -14.44
C SER A 14 -47.38 5.02 -15.03
N TYR A 15 -47.22 3.72 -15.30
CA TYR A 15 -48.28 2.89 -15.86
C TYR A 15 -49.38 2.58 -14.82
N LEU A 16 -48.98 2.32 -13.57
CA LEU A 16 -49.90 2.14 -12.43
C LEU A 16 -50.68 3.42 -12.13
N CYS A 17 -50.02 4.59 -12.20
CA CYS A 17 -50.72 5.88 -12.04
C CYS A 17 -51.79 6.09 -13.12
N ILE A 18 -51.54 5.67 -14.37
CA ILE A 18 -52.52 5.76 -15.45
C ILE A 18 -53.72 4.84 -15.20
N LEU A 19 -53.49 3.65 -14.65
CA LEU A 19 -54.53 2.69 -14.28
C LEU A 19 -55.37 3.12 -13.07
N ASP A 20 -54.74 3.66 -12.01
CA ASP A 20 -55.45 4.16 -10.81
C ASP A 20 -56.27 5.43 -11.09
N CYS A 21 -55.81 6.30 -12.00
CA CYS A 21 -56.53 7.50 -12.44
C CYS A 21 -57.86 7.17 -13.15
N MET A 22 -58.00 5.95 -13.69
CA MET A 22 -59.24 5.47 -14.29
C MET A 22 -60.23 4.92 -13.25
N ALA A 23 -59.81 4.68 -12.01
CA ALA A 23 -60.59 4.00 -10.97
C ALA A 23 -61.13 4.93 -9.88
N HIS A 24 -60.55 6.11 -9.66
CA HIS A 24 -60.94 7.05 -8.60
C HIS A 24 -61.51 8.38 -9.16
N GLY A 25 -62.54 8.93 -8.50
CA GLY A 25 -63.25 10.14 -8.94
C GLY A 25 -62.51 11.48 -8.68
N PRO A 26 -63.03 12.61 -9.20
CA PRO A 26 -62.28 13.82 -9.57
C PRO A 26 -61.82 14.75 -8.42
N TRP A 27 -61.83 14.30 -7.16
CA TRP A 27 -61.53 15.14 -5.99
C TRP A 27 -60.31 14.69 -5.17
N MET A 28 -59.57 13.66 -5.62
CA MET A 28 -58.39 13.12 -4.91
C MET A 28 -57.07 13.21 -5.69
N ASP A 29 -57.08 13.67 -6.94
CA ASP A 29 -55.97 13.43 -7.88
C ASP A 29 -54.70 14.26 -7.59
N THR A 30 -54.83 15.48 -7.05
CA THR A 30 -53.68 16.37 -6.82
C THR A 30 -52.82 15.92 -5.65
N TYR A 31 -53.43 15.45 -4.56
CA TYR A 31 -52.70 14.99 -3.37
C TYR A 31 -51.94 13.69 -3.66
N TRP A 32 -52.55 12.79 -4.43
CA TRP A 32 -51.91 11.57 -4.89
C TRP A 32 -50.68 11.87 -5.75
N LEU A 33 -50.78 12.73 -6.76
CA LEU A 33 -49.61 13.11 -7.58
C LEU A 33 -48.48 13.74 -6.75
N TYR A 34 -48.82 14.56 -5.75
CA TYR A 34 -47.83 15.15 -4.86
C TYR A 34 -47.11 14.09 -4.01
N PHE A 35 -47.86 13.16 -3.40
CA PHE A 35 -47.30 12.06 -2.62
C PHE A 35 -46.38 11.17 -3.47
N LEU A 36 -46.79 10.85 -4.69
CA LEU A 36 -46.03 10.05 -5.62
C LEU A 36 -44.73 10.74 -6.06
N SER A 37 -44.77 12.07 -6.25
CA SER A 37 -43.56 12.86 -6.55
C SER A 37 -42.58 12.85 -5.38
N ILE A 38 -43.06 13.04 -4.15
CA ILE A 38 -42.22 13.01 -2.94
C ILE A 38 -41.59 11.63 -2.77
N ALA A 39 -42.37 10.56 -2.92
CA ALA A 39 -41.88 9.20 -2.82
C ALA A 39 -40.75 8.93 -3.83
N PHE A 40 -40.90 9.41 -5.07
CA PHE A 40 -39.87 9.29 -6.10
C PHE A 40 -38.59 10.05 -5.75
N PHE A 41 -38.69 11.29 -5.25
CA PHE A 41 -37.53 12.07 -4.80
C PHE A 41 -36.82 11.44 -3.59
N ILE A 42 -37.56 10.82 -2.68
CA ILE A 42 -36.98 10.11 -1.54
C ILE A 42 -36.23 8.85 -2.01
N VAL A 43 -36.84 8.04 -2.88
CA VAL A 43 -36.24 6.80 -3.38
C VAL A 43 -34.99 7.09 -4.22
N THR A 44 -35.02 8.12 -5.05
CA THR A 44 -33.85 8.57 -5.82
C THR A 44 -32.71 9.02 -4.91
N ALA A 45 -32.99 9.88 -3.95
CA ALA A 45 -31.99 10.37 -3.00
C ALA A 45 -31.36 9.21 -2.19
N ALA A 46 -32.18 8.28 -1.69
CA ALA A 46 -31.71 7.11 -0.96
C ALA A 46 -30.84 6.19 -1.84
N SER A 47 -31.25 5.97 -3.10
CA SER A 47 -30.48 5.16 -4.05
C SER A 47 -29.13 5.77 -4.39
N ILE A 48 -29.09 7.09 -4.60
CA ILE A 48 -27.84 7.83 -4.85
C ILE A 48 -26.93 7.75 -3.63
N ALA A 49 -27.45 8.01 -2.43
CA ALA A 49 -26.69 7.94 -1.19
C ALA A 49 -26.12 6.54 -0.95
N TYR A 50 -26.92 5.49 -1.16
CA TYR A 50 -26.49 4.10 -1.03
C TYR A 50 -25.35 3.76 -2.00
N PHE A 51 -25.44 4.21 -3.25
CA PHE A 51 -24.40 3.98 -4.25
C PHE A 51 -23.11 4.74 -3.93
N VAL A 52 -23.22 6.01 -3.51
CA VAL A 52 -22.07 6.81 -3.05
C VAL A 52 -21.41 6.15 -1.85
N PHE A 53 -22.19 5.68 -0.88
CA PHE A 53 -21.66 4.97 0.29
C PHE A 53 -20.94 3.68 -0.10
N ILE A 54 -21.52 2.84 -0.98
CA ILE A 54 -20.87 1.61 -1.46
C ILE A 54 -19.56 1.93 -2.18
N SER A 55 -19.59 2.88 -3.11
CA SER A 55 -18.41 3.23 -3.90
C SER A 55 -17.31 3.83 -3.01
N ALA A 56 -17.67 4.71 -2.07
CA ALA A 56 -16.75 5.25 -1.08
C ALA A 56 -16.19 4.16 -0.16
N ASN A 57 -17.05 3.28 0.38
CA ASN A 57 -16.64 2.16 1.23
C ASN A 57 -15.71 1.19 0.50
N ARG A 58 -15.95 0.93 -0.80
CA ARG A 58 -15.07 0.12 -1.64
C ARG A 58 -13.68 0.74 -1.76
N LEU A 59 -13.59 2.03 -2.06
CA LEU A 59 -12.31 2.75 -2.18
C LEU A 59 -11.59 2.87 -0.83
N TYR A 60 -12.35 3.10 0.24
CA TYR A 60 -11.86 3.13 1.61
C TYR A 60 -11.25 1.79 2.01
N ASN A 61 -11.95 0.68 1.74
CA ASN A 61 -11.46 -0.67 2.04
C ASN A 61 -10.22 -1.04 1.23
N MET A 62 -10.16 -0.70 -0.06
CA MET A 62 -8.97 -0.93 -0.89
C MET A 62 -7.74 -0.17 -0.36
N SER A 63 -7.94 1.07 0.08
CA SER A 63 -6.88 1.90 0.68
C SER A 63 -6.40 1.34 2.02
N ARG A 64 -7.32 0.82 2.84
CA ARG A 64 -6.99 0.17 4.11
C ARG A 64 -6.17 -1.11 3.90
N SER A 65 -6.53 -1.94 2.90
CA SER A 65 -5.77 -3.15 2.57
C SER A 65 -4.32 -2.82 2.21
N LYS A 66 -4.11 -1.82 1.33
CA LYS A 66 -2.77 -1.35 0.97
C LYS A 66 -1.97 -0.81 2.16
N ARG A 67 -2.62 -0.11 3.09
CA ARG A 67 -1.95 0.38 4.30
C ARG A 67 -1.56 -0.77 5.23
N ASN A 68 -2.42 -1.78 5.39
CA ASN A 68 -2.13 -2.97 6.17
C ASN A 68 -0.98 -3.78 5.56
N GLU A 69 -0.99 -3.97 4.24
CA GLU A 69 0.09 -4.64 3.50
C GLU A 69 1.42 -3.90 3.68
N LYS A 70 1.44 -2.57 3.53
CA LYS A 70 2.64 -1.76 3.80
C LYS A 70 3.13 -1.90 5.24
N ARG A 71 2.22 -1.94 6.21
CA ARG A 71 2.57 -2.09 7.63
C ARG A 71 3.17 -3.46 7.92
N LEU A 72 2.54 -4.54 7.44
CA LEU A 72 3.07 -5.90 7.53
C LEU A 72 4.44 -5.99 6.87
N LYS A 73 4.59 -5.41 5.67
CA LYS A 73 5.88 -5.38 4.97
C LYS A 73 6.94 -4.62 5.74
N SER A 74 6.61 -3.47 6.33
CA SER A 74 7.57 -2.72 7.16
C SER A 74 8.00 -3.51 8.40
N GLU A 75 7.08 -4.26 9.01
CA GLU A 75 7.34 -5.06 10.20
C GLU A 75 8.24 -6.26 9.84
N GLU A 76 7.96 -6.96 8.74
CA GLU A 76 8.82 -8.02 8.18
C GLU A 76 10.22 -7.51 7.79
N THR A 77 10.32 -6.36 7.10
CA THR A 77 11.64 -5.81 6.73
C THR A 77 12.45 -5.35 7.94
N SER A 78 11.78 -4.90 9.01
CA SER A 78 12.45 -4.52 10.26
C SER A 78 12.95 -5.73 11.04
N SER A 79 12.25 -6.87 10.99
CA SER A 79 12.75 -8.12 11.57
C SER A 79 13.89 -8.71 10.74
N ASP A 80 13.79 -8.71 9.41
CA ASP A 80 14.81 -9.31 8.54
C ASP A 80 16.14 -8.54 8.58
N SER A 81 16.09 -7.21 8.72
CA SER A 81 17.31 -6.38 8.85
C SER A 81 17.96 -6.45 10.23
N SER A 82 17.25 -6.93 11.25
CA SER A 82 17.76 -7.10 12.62
C SER A 82 18.15 -8.54 12.96
N MET A 83 18.19 -9.42 11.96
CA MET A 83 18.61 -10.81 12.10
C MET A 83 19.82 -11.11 11.22
N CYS A 84 20.69 -12.00 11.68
CA CYS A 84 21.81 -12.49 10.88
C CYS A 84 21.34 -13.62 9.97
N ALA A 85 21.43 -13.46 8.64
CA ALA A 85 20.94 -14.47 7.70
C ALA A 85 21.75 -15.80 7.69
N VAL A 86 22.88 -15.87 8.40
CA VAL A 86 23.70 -17.09 8.52
C VAL A 86 23.24 -17.96 9.69
N CYS A 87 22.97 -17.36 10.86
CA CYS A 87 22.53 -18.10 12.06
C CYS A 87 21.03 -17.95 12.36
N ILE A 88 20.32 -17.07 11.64
CA ILE A 88 18.87 -16.77 11.78
C ILE A 88 18.53 -16.27 13.19
N GLU A 89 19.50 -15.67 13.89
CA GLU A 89 19.31 -15.08 15.22
C GLU A 89 19.27 -13.55 15.15
N SER A 90 18.54 -12.93 16.07
CA SER A 90 18.46 -11.47 16.23
C SER A 90 19.72 -10.90 16.89
N TYR A 91 20.14 -9.71 16.46
CA TYR A 91 21.29 -9.01 17.05
C TYR A 91 20.99 -8.57 18.49
N LYS A 92 21.87 -8.87 19.43
CA LYS A 92 21.79 -8.43 20.84
C LYS A 92 22.78 -7.30 21.12
N VAL A 93 22.47 -6.50 22.14
CA VAL A 93 23.36 -5.42 22.60
C VAL A 93 24.65 -6.03 23.13
N GLY A 94 25.76 -5.77 22.44
CA GLY A 94 27.08 -6.33 22.74
C GLY A 94 27.60 -7.33 21.70
N ASP A 95 26.78 -7.72 20.71
CA ASP A 95 27.23 -8.59 19.63
C ASP A 95 28.13 -7.85 18.64
N VAL A 96 29.19 -8.53 18.20
CA VAL A 96 30.12 -7.98 17.20
C VAL A 96 29.56 -8.26 15.81
N VAL A 97 29.00 -7.22 15.19
CA VAL A 97 28.46 -7.25 13.82
C VAL A 97 29.45 -6.65 12.83
N THR A 98 29.42 -7.12 11.60
CA THR A 98 30.21 -6.64 10.48
C THR A 98 29.29 -6.38 9.29
N VAL A 99 29.45 -5.22 8.66
CA VAL A 99 28.74 -4.83 7.45
C VAL A 99 29.64 -5.10 6.25
N LEU A 100 29.17 -5.87 5.27
CA LEU A 100 29.90 -6.09 4.02
C LEU A 100 29.78 -4.86 3.10
N THR A 101 30.66 -4.76 2.09
CA THR A 101 30.63 -3.69 1.07
C THR A 101 29.35 -3.66 0.23
N CYS A 102 28.51 -4.70 0.31
CA CYS A 102 27.18 -4.77 -0.29
C CYS A 102 26.05 -4.39 0.68
N ASP A 103 26.37 -3.71 1.78
CA ASP A 103 25.45 -3.17 2.80
C ASP A 103 24.64 -4.23 3.60
N HIS A 104 25.08 -5.49 3.54
CA HIS A 104 24.47 -6.57 4.34
C HIS A 104 25.23 -6.76 5.66
N ILE A 105 24.47 -6.85 6.75
CA ILE A 105 24.96 -6.96 8.13
C ILE A 105 24.94 -8.45 8.54
N PHE A 106 26.02 -8.90 9.20
CA PHE A 106 26.13 -10.24 9.77
C PHE A 106 26.93 -10.22 11.07
N HIS A 107 26.78 -11.23 11.93
CA HIS A 107 27.72 -11.44 13.03
C HIS A 107 29.12 -11.75 12.49
N LYS A 108 30.15 -11.13 13.08
CA LYS A 108 31.56 -11.35 12.72
C LYS A 108 31.92 -12.84 12.77
N THR A 109 31.51 -13.51 13.84
CA THR A 109 31.75 -14.95 14.07
C THR A 109 31.07 -15.84 13.05
N CYS A 110 29.91 -15.44 12.52
CA CYS A 110 29.17 -16.21 11.53
C CYS A 110 29.71 -15.98 10.10
N ILE A 111 30.13 -14.77 9.78
CA ILE A 111 30.57 -14.42 8.42
C ILE A 111 32.04 -14.74 8.14
N GLU A 112 32.90 -14.76 9.17
CA GLU A 112 34.32 -15.06 9.04
C GLU A 112 34.60 -16.46 8.45
N PRO A 113 34.02 -17.58 8.95
CA PRO A 113 34.18 -18.89 8.32
C PRO A 113 33.60 -18.95 6.91
N TRP A 114 32.53 -18.20 6.63
CA TRP A 114 31.95 -18.12 5.30
C TRP A 114 32.91 -17.45 4.31
N LEU A 115 33.52 -16.32 4.69
CA LEU A 115 34.45 -15.56 3.85
C LEU A 115 35.77 -16.30 3.59
N LEU A 116 36.19 -17.17 4.51
CA LEU A 116 37.34 -18.06 4.32
C LEU A 116 37.09 -19.07 3.21
N GLU A 117 35.87 -19.63 3.12
CA GLU A 117 35.50 -20.61 2.09
C GLU A 117 35.07 -19.93 0.77
N ARG A 118 34.26 -18.86 0.87
CA ARG A 118 33.66 -18.15 -0.27
C ARG A 118 33.73 -16.64 -0.05
N ARG A 119 34.43 -15.93 -0.94
CA ARG A 119 34.53 -14.46 -0.95
C ARG A 119 33.27 -13.77 -1.50
N THR A 120 32.09 -14.35 -1.29
CA THR A 120 30.80 -13.85 -1.80
C THR A 120 29.81 -13.66 -0.67
N CYS A 121 28.98 -12.62 -0.77
CA CYS A 121 27.90 -12.39 0.18
C CYS A 121 26.82 -13.49 0.07
N PRO A 122 26.35 -14.08 1.18
CA PRO A 122 25.30 -15.11 1.15
C PRO A 122 23.93 -14.57 0.68
N MET A 123 23.68 -13.26 0.83
CA MET A 123 22.41 -12.63 0.46
C MET A 123 22.35 -12.23 -1.02
N CYS A 124 23.38 -11.53 -1.51
CA CYS A 124 23.37 -10.95 -2.87
C CYS A 124 24.33 -11.64 -3.85
N LYS A 125 25.14 -12.61 -3.40
CA LYS A 125 26.17 -13.31 -4.19
C LYS A 125 27.24 -12.40 -4.80
N CYS A 126 27.31 -11.13 -4.38
CA CYS A 126 28.34 -10.20 -4.82
C CYS A 126 29.69 -10.58 -4.22
N ASP A 127 30.74 -10.53 -5.04
CA ASP A 127 32.13 -10.67 -4.58
C ASP A 127 32.53 -9.44 -3.76
N ILE A 128 33.03 -9.65 -2.54
CA ILE A 128 33.51 -8.57 -1.67
C ILE A 128 34.62 -7.73 -2.32
N LEU A 129 35.40 -8.33 -3.23
CA LEU A 129 36.48 -7.67 -3.97
C LEU A 129 36.00 -6.84 -5.18
N LYS A 130 34.85 -7.18 -5.78
CA LYS A 130 34.31 -6.42 -6.93
C LYS A 130 33.71 -5.08 -6.50
N CYS A 131 33.11 -5.04 -5.32
CA CYS A 131 32.55 -3.80 -4.77
C CYS A 131 33.66 -2.83 -4.31
N PHE A 132 34.84 -3.35 -3.95
CA PHE A 132 36.04 -2.55 -3.66
C PHE A 132 36.43 -1.66 -4.86
N PHE A 133 36.35 -2.16 -6.08
CA PHE A 133 36.68 -1.36 -7.27
C PHE A 133 35.68 -0.23 -7.53
N SER A 134 34.41 -0.36 -7.15
CA SER A 134 33.42 0.72 -7.33
C SER A 134 33.54 1.80 -6.26
N ILE A 135 33.87 1.43 -5.02
CA ILE A 135 34.13 2.40 -3.95
C ILE A 135 35.47 3.11 -4.16
N CYS A 136 36.52 2.42 -4.60
CA CYS A 136 37.82 3.05 -4.87
C CYS A 136 37.76 4.04 -6.05
N ILE A 137 36.96 3.79 -7.09
CA ILE A 137 36.78 4.78 -8.17
C ILE A 137 36.05 6.04 -7.67
N TRP A 138 35.06 5.90 -6.78
CA TRP A 138 34.35 7.05 -6.22
C TRP A 138 35.17 7.81 -5.16
N VAL A 139 35.95 7.13 -4.33
CA VAL A 139 36.85 7.77 -3.35
C VAL A 139 38.02 8.46 -4.05
N VAL A 140 38.65 7.83 -5.05
CA VAL A 140 39.75 8.45 -5.82
C VAL A 140 39.27 9.65 -6.66
N ILE A 141 38.03 9.65 -7.15
CA ILE A 141 37.45 10.80 -7.86
C ILE A 141 37.03 11.93 -6.91
N LEU A 142 36.62 11.63 -5.67
CA LEU A 142 36.31 12.65 -4.65
C LEU A 142 37.56 13.24 -3.97
N ASP A 143 38.68 12.52 -3.94
CA ASP A 143 39.95 13.01 -3.36
C ASP A 143 40.74 13.96 -4.29
N LEU A 144 40.36 14.10 -5.58
CA LEU A 144 41.05 15.00 -6.53
C LEU A 144 40.58 16.46 -6.49
N GLN A 145 39.59 16.79 -5.64
CA GLN A 145 39.06 18.16 -5.52
C GLN A 145 39.47 18.90 -4.23
N THR A 146 40.25 18.29 -3.32
CA THR A 146 40.64 18.91 -2.04
C THR A 146 42.11 18.67 -1.67
N HIS A 147 43.05 19.28 -2.40
CA HIS A 147 44.38 19.60 -1.84
C HIS A 147 44.26 20.83 -0.90
N PRO A 148 45.23 21.16 -0.02
CA PRO A 148 46.21 20.40 0.77
C PRO A 148 46.15 20.82 2.28
N HIS A 149 47.08 20.33 3.12
CA HIS A 149 47.43 20.77 4.49
C HIS A 149 46.94 19.94 5.70
N GLU A 150 47.86 19.09 6.16
CA GLU A 150 48.36 18.89 7.54
C GLU A 150 47.47 18.36 8.70
N HIS A 151 48.19 17.64 9.57
CA HIS A 151 47.94 17.27 10.98
C HIS A 151 47.03 16.06 11.24
N ALA A 152 47.64 14.91 11.53
CA ALA A 152 48.09 14.46 12.86
C ALA A 152 46.98 13.68 13.59
N PHE A 153 47.10 12.35 13.60
CA PHE A 153 46.39 11.48 14.53
C PHE A 153 47.43 10.84 15.46
N VAL A 154 47.36 11.26 16.72
CA VAL A 154 48.00 10.67 17.90
C VAL A 154 47.34 9.34 18.23
#